data_AF-A0AAD6X7T8-F1
#
_entry.id   AF-A0AAD6X7T8-F1
#
_cell.length_a   1.000
_cell.length_b   1.000
_cell.length_c   1.000
_cell.angle_alpha   90.00
_cell.angle_beta   90.00
_cell.angle_gamma   90.00
#
_symmetry.space_group_name_H-M   'P 1'
#
loop_
_entity.id
_entity.type
_entity.pdbx_description
1 polymer ?
#
loop_
_entity_poly.entity_id
_entity_poly.type
_entity_poly.pdbx_seq_one_letter_code
_entity_poly.pdbx_strand_id
1 'polypeptide(L)'
;FLNPTVARLMSWFHLGSPQKSVTELDSLVDNVLLHGDFDLAHLRDFSAARENRRLDDAASATAADPAADPAADTASDSWIRTSVKIKLPAPKVRVPEEEAPEFEVEGLVYRPLLDVMVEAFQGLDFEQYHITPFE
;
A
#
# COMPACT_ATOMS: atom_id res chain seq x y z
N PHE A 1 -38.46 -2.61 -2.80
CA PHE A 1 -37.52 -2.97 -3.89
C PHE A 1 -38.20 -3.95 -4.83
N LEU A 2 -38.13 -3.73 -6.15
CA LEU A 2 -38.85 -4.52 -7.16
C LEU A 2 -38.17 -5.86 -7.51
N ASN A 3 -36.91 -6.06 -7.10
CA ASN A 3 -36.13 -7.27 -7.34
C ASN A 3 -35.47 -7.74 -6.03
N PRO A 4 -35.61 -9.02 -5.64
CA PRO A 4 -35.02 -9.56 -4.41
C PRO A 4 -33.50 -9.50 -4.38
N THR A 5 -32.83 -9.55 -5.54
CA THR A 5 -31.36 -9.40 -5.64
C THR A 5 -30.93 -7.99 -5.25
N VAL A 6 -31.63 -6.97 -5.77
CA VAL A 6 -31.37 -5.55 -5.44
C VAL A 6 -31.62 -5.30 -3.95
N ALA A 7 -32.68 -5.90 -3.38
CA ALA A 7 -32.97 -5.78 -1.96
C ALA A 7 -31.85 -6.37 -1.08
N ARG A 8 -31.30 -7.54 -1.45
CA ARG A 8 -30.18 -8.17 -0.75
C ARG A 8 -28.90 -7.33 -0.86
N LEU A 9 -28.60 -6.81 -2.05
CA LEU A 9 -27.43 -5.95 -2.26
C LEU A 9 -27.51 -4.66 -1.43
N MET A 10 -28.66 -3.96 -1.48
CA MET A 10 -28.89 -2.75 -0.68
C MET A 10 -28.88 -3.04 0.81
N SER A 11 -29.41 -4.19 1.24
CA SER A 11 -29.32 -4.59 2.65
C SER A 11 -27.88 -4.83 3.08
N TRP A 12 -27.05 -5.48 2.26
CA TRP A 12 -25.62 -5.68 2.56
C TRP A 12 -24.87 -4.34 2.64
N PHE A 13 -25.17 -3.42 1.71
CA PHE A 13 -24.56 -2.09 1.69
C PHE A 13 -24.87 -1.31 2.98
N HIS A 14 -26.14 -1.27 3.40
CA HIS A 14 -26.57 -0.50 4.57
C HIS A 14 -26.38 -1.21 5.92
N LEU A 15 -26.35 -2.54 5.99
CA LEU A 15 -26.13 -3.28 7.24
C LEU A 15 -24.63 -3.42 7.58
N GLY A 16 -23.74 -3.13 6.64
CA GLY A 16 -22.29 -3.20 6.84
C GLY A 16 -21.68 -1.92 7.45
N SER A 17 -20.34 -1.87 7.47
CA SER A 17 -19.58 -0.66 7.84
C SER A 17 -20.03 0.57 7.03
N PRO A 18 -20.16 1.76 7.67
CA PRO A 18 -20.56 3.02 7.03
C PRO A 18 -19.48 3.61 6.10
N GLN A 19 -18.35 2.94 5.92
CA GLN A 19 -17.23 3.40 5.08
C GLN A 19 -17.43 3.14 3.58
N LYS A 20 -18.54 2.53 3.16
CA LYS A 20 -18.78 2.23 1.74
C LYS A 20 -19.45 3.42 1.06
N SER A 21 -18.91 3.85 -0.08
CA SER A 21 -19.53 4.91 -0.88
C SER A 21 -20.58 4.35 -1.85
N VAL A 22 -21.56 5.18 -2.23
CA VAL A 22 -22.56 4.81 -3.25
C VAL A 22 -21.87 4.57 -4.61
N THR A 23 -20.87 5.38 -4.94
CA THR A 23 -20.08 5.24 -6.17
C THR A 23 -19.32 3.92 -6.25
N GLU A 24 -18.77 3.45 -5.13
CA GLU A 24 -18.14 2.12 -5.06
C GLU A 24 -19.14 0.98 -5.21
N LEU A 25 -20.37 1.15 -4.73
CA LEU A 25 -21.42 0.16 -4.93
C LEU A 25 -21.80 0.04 -6.41
N ASP A 26 -21.97 1.15 -7.10
CA ASP A 26 -22.26 1.15 -8.55
C ASP A 26 -21.09 0.54 -9.33
N SER A 27 -19.85 0.91 -8.97
CA SER A 27 -18.64 0.30 -9.56
C SER A 27 -18.57 -1.22 -9.34
N LEU A 28 -18.97 -1.73 -8.17
CA LEU A 28 -19.04 -3.17 -7.92
C LEU A 28 -20.05 -3.86 -8.84
N VAL A 29 -21.22 -3.26 -9.08
CA VAL A 29 -22.22 -3.84 -9.98
C VAL A 29 -21.73 -3.87 -11.41
N ASP A 30 -21.23 -2.74 -11.92
CA ASP A 30 -20.88 -2.59 -13.32
C ASP A 30 -19.57 -3.29 -13.68
N ASN A 31 -18.52 -3.12 -12.85
CA ASN A 31 -17.18 -3.61 -13.17
C ASN A 31 -16.91 -5.04 -12.69
N VAL A 32 -17.69 -5.56 -11.73
CA VAL A 32 -17.48 -6.91 -11.20
C VAL A 32 -18.66 -7.82 -11.54
N LEU A 33 -19.87 -7.49 -11.09
CA LEU A 33 -21.02 -8.40 -11.21
C LEU A 33 -21.55 -8.54 -12.64
N LEU A 34 -21.46 -7.48 -13.45
CA LEU A 34 -21.90 -7.46 -14.85
C LEU A 34 -20.75 -7.74 -15.84
N HIS A 35 -19.53 -7.97 -15.36
CA HIS A 35 -18.40 -8.27 -16.22
C HIS A 35 -18.62 -9.60 -16.98
N GLY A 36 -18.23 -9.66 -18.25
CA GLY A 36 -18.49 -10.82 -19.12
C GLY A 36 -17.86 -12.13 -18.62
N ASP A 37 -16.78 -12.02 -17.86
CA ASP A 37 -16.06 -13.15 -17.27
C ASP A 37 -16.51 -13.50 -15.84
N PHE A 38 -17.55 -12.83 -15.34
CA PHE A 38 -18.06 -13.06 -13.99
C PHE A 38 -18.85 -14.38 -13.94
N ASP A 39 -18.34 -15.34 -13.16
CA ASP A 39 -19.05 -16.56 -12.83
C ASP A 39 -19.25 -16.67 -11.32
N LEU A 40 -20.51 -16.80 -10.92
CA LEU A 40 -20.91 -17.02 -9.53
C LEU A 40 -20.31 -18.31 -8.96
N ALA A 41 -19.99 -19.31 -9.79
CA ALA A 41 -19.36 -20.55 -9.36
C ALA A 41 -17.98 -20.31 -8.73
N HIS A 42 -17.21 -19.34 -9.24
CA HIS A 42 -15.89 -18.99 -8.70
C HIS A 42 -15.95 -18.39 -7.29
N LEU A 43 -17.10 -17.85 -6.89
CA LEU A 43 -17.30 -17.23 -5.57
C LEU A 43 -17.80 -18.19 -4.48
N ARG A 44 -18.13 -19.44 -4.81
CA ARG A 44 -18.72 -20.38 -3.84
C ARG A 44 -17.84 -20.68 -2.63
N ASP A 45 -16.51 -20.65 -2.82
CA ASP A 45 -15.52 -20.87 -1.76
C ASP A 45 -14.60 -19.64 -1.57
N PHE A 46 -15.09 -18.46 -1.96
CA PHE A 46 -14.32 -17.22 -1.86
C PHE A 46 -14.04 -16.86 -0.40
N SER A 47 -12.80 -16.47 -0.12
CA SER A 47 -12.38 -15.97 1.18
C SER A 47 -11.45 -14.79 0.99
N ALA A 48 -11.90 -13.60 1.39
CA ALA A 48 -11.10 -12.37 1.31
C ALA A 48 -9.75 -12.51 2.02
N ALA A 49 -9.71 -13.20 3.17
CA ALA A 49 -8.48 -13.42 3.91
C ALA A 49 -7.44 -14.24 3.13
N ARG A 50 -7.88 -15.22 2.33
CA ARG A 50 -6.98 -16.06 1.53
C ARG A 50 -6.46 -15.31 0.31
N GLU A 51 -7.32 -14.57 -0.38
CA GLU A 51 -6.90 -13.80 -1.55
C GLU A 51 -5.99 -12.62 -1.14
N ASN A 52 -6.26 -11.96 0.00
CA ASN A 52 -5.34 -10.95 0.55
C ASN A 52 -3.95 -11.55 0.85
N ARG A 53 -3.89 -12.73 1.50
CA ARG A 53 -2.59 -13.40 1.73
C ARG A 53 -1.85 -13.69 0.43
N ARG A 54 -2.56 -14.14 -0.62
CA ARG A 54 -1.93 -14.38 -1.93
C ARG A 54 -1.39 -13.08 -2.54
N LEU A 55 -2.07 -11.96 -2.38
CA LEU A 55 -1.58 -10.66 -2.82
C LEU A 55 -0.33 -10.24 -2.03
N ASP A 56 -0.35 -10.42 -0.71
CA ASP A 56 0.81 -10.14 0.15
C ASP A 56 2.01 -11.04 -0.19
N ASP A 57 1.76 -12.33 -0.44
CA ASP A 57 2.78 -13.31 -0.84
C ASP A 57 3.36 -12.98 -2.23
N ALA A 58 2.51 -12.56 -3.18
CA ALA A 58 2.95 -12.14 -4.51
C ALA A 58 3.78 -10.84 -4.45
N ALA A 59 3.36 -9.88 -3.64
CA ALA A 59 4.08 -8.62 -3.42
C ALA A 59 5.43 -8.83 -2.69
N SER A 60 5.52 -9.82 -1.80
CA SER A 60 6.77 -10.17 -1.12
C SER A 60 7.70 -11.03 -2.00
N ALA A 61 7.16 -11.84 -2.91
CA ALA A 61 7.96 -12.59 -3.88
C ALA A 61 8.65 -11.68 -4.90
N THR A 62 7.99 -10.63 -5.38
CA THR A 62 8.63 -9.59 -6.22
C THR A 62 9.68 -8.75 -5.48
N ALA A 63 9.63 -8.71 -4.15
CA ALA A 63 10.65 -8.03 -3.33
C ALA A 63 11.88 -8.91 -3.03
N ALA A 64 11.81 -10.23 -3.25
CA ALA A 64 12.86 -11.19 -2.87
C ALA A 64 13.92 -11.43 -3.97
N ASP A 65 13.67 -11.02 -5.21
CA ASP A 65 14.64 -11.05 -6.30
C ASP A 65 15.18 -9.62 -6.61
N PRO A 66 16.33 -9.21 -6.03
CA PRO A 66 16.91 -7.90 -6.30
C PRO A 66 17.54 -7.76 -7.70
N ALA A 67 17.35 -8.75 -8.59
CA ALA A 67 18.00 -8.81 -9.89
C ALA A 67 17.06 -9.15 -11.07
N ALA A 68 15.77 -9.43 -10.84
CA ALA A 68 14.91 -9.98 -11.90
C ALA A 68 13.89 -9.02 -12.51
N ASP A 69 13.48 -7.93 -11.83
CA ASP A 69 12.44 -7.05 -12.39
C ASP A 69 12.77 -5.55 -12.24
N PRO A 70 12.99 -4.82 -13.36
CA PRO A 70 13.02 -3.34 -13.37
C PRO A 70 11.62 -2.72 -13.14
N ALA A 71 10.59 -3.55 -12.88
CA ALA A 71 9.21 -3.12 -12.65
C ALA A 71 8.86 -2.92 -11.16
N ALA A 72 9.70 -3.37 -10.22
CA ALA A 72 9.53 -3.01 -8.80
C ALA A 72 10.07 -1.60 -8.50
N ASP A 73 10.98 -1.09 -9.34
CA ASP A 73 11.50 0.28 -9.27
C ASP A 73 10.53 1.33 -9.85
N THR A 74 9.41 0.91 -10.46
CA THR A 74 8.47 1.86 -11.11
C THR A 74 7.37 2.39 -10.19
N ALA A 75 7.29 1.98 -8.92
CA ALA A 75 6.30 2.53 -7.98
C ALA A 75 6.81 3.76 -7.19
N SER A 76 8.12 4.03 -7.17
CA SER A 76 8.68 5.34 -6.82
C SER A 76 10.21 5.28 -6.99
N ASP A 77 10.70 5.89 -8.07
CA ASP A 77 12.11 6.05 -8.45
C ASP A 77 12.93 6.90 -7.45
N SER A 78 12.52 6.94 -6.18
CA SER A 78 12.98 7.91 -5.17
C SER A 78 13.59 7.28 -3.92
N TRP A 79 13.63 5.95 -3.80
CA TRP A 79 14.22 5.28 -2.66
C TRP A 79 15.74 5.13 -2.86
N ILE A 80 16.52 5.84 -2.04
CA ILE A 80 17.98 5.87 -2.12
C ILE A 80 18.56 4.81 -1.17
N ARG A 81 19.42 3.93 -1.68
CA ARG A 81 20.20 2.98 -0.87
C ARG A 81 21.50 3.64 -0.42
N THR A 82 21.77 3.63 0.89
CA THR A 82 22.99 4.20 1.48
C THR A 82 23.52 3.36 2.64
N SER A 83 24.78 3.56 2.99
CA SER A 83 25.41 2.99 4.19
C SER A 83 25.72 4.13 5.15
N VAL A 84 25.32 4.01 6.42
CA VAL A 84 25.57 5.04 7.44
C VAL A 84 26.48 4.49 8.53
N LYS A 85 27.51 5.27 8.88
CA LYS A 85 28.38 4.97 10.01
C LYS A 85 27.84 5.64 11.26
N ILE A 86 27.46 4.82 12.24
CA ILE A 86 26.99 5.28 13.54
C ILE A 86 28.03 4.97 14.61
N LYS A 87 28.29 5.92 15.50
CA LYS A 87 29.15 5.67 16.65
C LYS A 87 28.35 4.95 17.72
N LEU A 88 28.79 3.75 18.11
CA LEU A 88 28.12 2.95 19.13
C LEU A 88 29.00 2.82 20.38
N PRO A 89 28.45 2.97 21.59
CA PRO A 89 29.19 2.69 22.81
C PRO A 89 29.48 1.18 22.89
N ALA A 90 30.75 0.83 23.06
CA ALA A 90 31.14 -0.56 23.25
C ALA A 90 30.70 -1.07 24.64
N PRO A 91 30.12 -2.27 24.74
CA PRO A 91 29.75 -2.82 26.04
C PRO A 91 31.00 -3.01 26.91
N LYS A 92 30.95 -2.50 28.15
CA LYS A 92 31.99 -2.54 29.20
C LYS A 92 33.14 -1.52 29.07
N VAL A 93 33.10 -0.59 28.12
CA VAL A 93 34.10 0.50 28.02
C VAL A 93 33.38 1.85 28.06
N ARG A 94 33.76 2.71 29.01
CA ARG A 94 33.29 4.11 29.07
C ARG A 94 34.26 4.99 28.28
N VAL A 95 33.95 5.20 27.01
CA VAL A 95 34.66 6.16 26.14
C VAL A 95 33.78 7.39 25.90
N PRO A 96 34.37 8.58 25.75
CA PRO A 96 33.64 9.77 25.30
C PRO A 96 33.06 9.52 23.90
N GLU A 97 31.95 10.20 23.57
CA GLU A 97 31.21 10.01 22.31
C GLU A 97 32.08 10.22 21.06
N GLU A 98 33.11 11.07 21.16
CA GLU A 98 34.06 11.34 20.08
C GLU A 98 34.92 10.12 19.72
N GLU A 99 35.27 9.28 20.70
CA GLU A 99 36.18 8.12 20.57
C GLU A 99 35.42 6.79 20.46
N ALA A 100 34.09 6.82 20.41
CA ALA A 100 33.28 5.63 20.28
C ALA A 100 33.50 4.93 18.92
N PRO A 101 33.58 3.59 18.89
CA PRO A 101 33.78 2.84 17.66
C PRO A 101 32.63 3.03 16.67
N GLU A 102 32.99 3.22 15.40
CA GLU A 102 32.05 3.34 14.29
C GLU A 102 31.56 1.96 13.85
N PHE A 103 30.25 1.83 13.74
CA PHE A 103 29.57 0.67 13.18
C PHE A 103 28.89 1.09 11.88
N GLU A 104 29.16 0.36 10.81
CA GLU A 104 28.56 0.60 9.51
C GLU A 104 27.26 -0.20 9.39
N VAL A 105 26.14 0.51 9.22
CA VAL A 105 24.86 -0.10 8.91
C VAL A 105 24.70 -0.10 7.40
N GLU A 106 24.85 -1.28 6.79
CA GLU A 106 24.64 -1.49 5.37
C GLU A 106 23.15 -1.67 5.03
N GLY A 107 22.76 -1.34 3.80
CA GLY A 107 21.41 -1.61 3.30
C GLY A 107 20.33 -0.65 3.78
N LEU A 108 20.68 0.55 4.25
CA LEU A 108 19.68 1.55 4.61
C LEU A 108 19.00 2.06 3.35
N VAL A 109 17.67 2.02 3.33
CA VAL A 109 16.86 2.58 2.25
C VAL A 109 16.13 3.78 2.82
N TYR A 110 16.35 4.96 2.27
CA TYR A 110 15.68 6.18 2.72
C TYR A 110 15.19 7.00 1.53
N ARG A 111 14.16 7.81 1.76
CA ARG A 111 13.63 8.76 0.78
C ARG A 111 13.68 10.17 1.40
N PRO A 112 14.36 11.15 0.77
CA PRO A 112 14.42 12.50 1.29
C PRO A 112 13.01 13.09 1.43
N LEU A 113 12.70 13.67 2.59
CA LEU A 113 11.36 14.23 2.86
C LEU A 113 10.97 15.32 1.86
N LEU A 114 11.92 16.15 1.45
CA LEU A 114 11.66 17.21 0.46
C LEU A 114 11.24 16.62 -0.88
N ASP A 115 11.85 15.53 -1.32
CA ASP A 115 11.50 14.88 -2.57
C ASP A 115 10.09 14.27 -2.50
N VAL A 116 9.73 13.66 -1.36
CA VAL A 116 8.35 13.18 -1.10
C VAL A 116 7.35 14.33 -1.20
N MET A 117 7.64 15.47 -0.58
CA MET A 117 6.74 16.62 -0.60
C MET A 117 6.60 17.17 -2.02
N VAL A 118 7.71 17.40 -2.72
CA VAL A 118 7.68 17.93 -4.09
C VAL A 118 6.89 17.00 -5.02
N GLU A 119 7.10 15.69 -4.94
CA GLU A 119 6.35 14.72 -5.73
C GLU A 119 4.86 14.71 -5.39
N ALA A 120 4.49 14.76 -4.11
CA ALA A 120 3.08 14.81 -3.70
C ALA A 120 2.36 16.06 -4.24
N PHE A 121 3.05 17.19 -4.34
CA PHE A 121 2.49 18.44 -4.91
C PHE A 121 2.52 18.49 -6.44
N GLN A 122 3.40 17.72 -7.10
CA GLN A 122 3.51 17.66 -8.57
C GLN A 122 2.72 16.50 -9.18
N GLY A 123 2.36 15.50 -8.37
CA GLY A 123 1.65 14.30 -8.80
C GLY A 123 0.17 14.55 -9.08
N LEU A 124 -0.42 13.64 -9.86
CA LEU A 124 -1.86 13.64 -10.18
C LEU A 124 -2.73 13.48 -8.92
N ASP A 125 -2.18 12.86 -7.87
CA ASP A 125 -2.84 12.69 -6.58
C ASP A 125 -3.10 14.01 -5.85
N PHE A 126 -2.43 15.11 -6.25
CA PHE A 126 -2.66 16.43 -5.69
C PHE A 126 -4.13 16.87 -5.84
N GLU A 127 -4.80 16.47 -6.93
CA GLU A 127 -6.22 16.79 -7.17
C GLU A 127 -7.17 16.17 -6.13
N GLN A 128 -6.72 15.14 -5.41
CA GLN A 128 -7.50 14.45 -4.38
C GLN A 128 -7.26 15.02 -2.98
N TYR A 129 -6.27 15.92 -2.81
CA TYR A 129 -6.00 16.52 -1.52
C TYR A 129 -6.95 17.67 -1.21
N HIS A 130 -7.53 17.64 -0.01
CA HIS A 130 -8.35 18.73 0.52
C HIS A 130 -7.45 19.88 1.00
N ILE A 131 -6.99 20.70 0.07
CA ILE A 131 -6.16 21.89 0.34
C ILE A 131 -6.98 23.08 0.85
N THR A 132 -8.31 23.02 0.76
CA THR A 132 -9.23 24.00 1.31
C THR A 132 -10.15 23.35 2.35
N PRO A 133 -10.63 24.11 3.36
CA PRO A 133 -11.61 23.61 4.30
C PRO A 133 -12.87 23.11 3.59
N PHE A 134 -13.51 22.08 4.14
CA PHE A 134 -14.83 21.65 3.72
C PHE A 134 -15.86 22.72 4.06
N GLU A 135 -16.71 23.04 3.07
CA GLU A 135 -17.88 23.92 3.25
C GLU A 135 -19.05 23.18 3.91
#